data_AF-A0A923RC55-F1
#
_entry.id   AF-A0A923RC55-F1
#
_cell.length_a   1.000
_cell.length_b   1.000
_cell.length_c   1.000
_cell.angle_alpha   90.00
_cell.angle_beta   90.00
_cell.angle_gamma   90.00
#
_symmetry.space_group_name_H-M   'P 1'
#
loop_
_entity.id
_entity.type
_entity.pdbx_description
1 polymer ?
#
loop_
_entity_poly.entity_id
_entity_poly.type
_entity_poly.pdbx_seq_one_letter_code
_entity_poly.pdbx_strand_id
1 'polypeptide(L)'
;MNSTLPNNRGFTLIEVMISLFILILIGTTTSKAVIDAARLKEVLKDETEFASEFRTSTAFIERDLAQVFNPRWFLAPDFKPLDPYSQPAPLLPGAAPPAVPKMTIEEITRKTRGSAFQSFEFWGPILDSSGIRASRFKGKIDSMSFVAASHTRIYQQKKESIYAKVRYELIKQPPNANLTDEQNKKYASLSALVKIENTRAFEMEEPKDVPYVNSYVILNNIKSLRFSYYKKDAKDSVKDWDSEAQDQKGTFPTAVEVEISLMGPKDRTLDEKVFFNLEAPNDVLPKTY
;
A
#
# COMPACT_ATOMS: atom_id res chain seq x y z
N MET A 1 -24.12 57.69 -72.34
CA MET A 1 -23.16 56.82 -71.64
C MET A 1 -22.60 57.60 -70.47
N ASN A 2 -23.13 57.41 -69.26
CA ASN A 2 -22.68 58.12 -68.06
C ASN A 2 -21.67 57.23 -67.32
N SER A 3 -20.39 57.52 -67.49
CA SER A 3 -19.32 56.91 -66.70
C SER A 3 -19.36 57.51 -65.29
N THR A 4 -19.95 56.79 -64.34
CA THR A 4 -19.77 57.08 -62.92
C THR A 4 -18.32 56.74 -62.55
N LEU A 5 -17.48 57.77 -62.50
CA LEU A 5 -16.09 57.63 -62.04
C LEU A 5 -16.09 57.12 -60.59
N PRO A 6 -15.32 56.08 -60.27
CA PRO A 6 -15.25 55.54 -58.91
C PRO A 6 -14.68 56.61 -57.97
N ASN A 7 -15.42 56.90 -56.91
CA ASN A 7 -15.06 57.87 -55.88
C ASN A 7 -13.96 57.26 -54.99
N ASN A 8 -12.70 57.40 -55.41
CA ASN A 8 -11.53 56.98 -54.64
C ASN A 8 -11.30 57.94 -53.46
N ARG A 9 -12.12 57.83 -52.42
CA ARG A 9 -11.82 58.43 -51.11
C ARG A 9 -10.73 57.59 -50.44
N GLY A 10 -9.51 58.13 -50.39
CA GLY A 10 -8.42 57.51 -49.63
C GLY A 10 -8.75 57.43 -48.15
N PHE A 11 -8.14 56.46 -47.46
CA PHE A 11 -8.27 56.31 -46.00
C PHE A 11 -7.84 57.60 -45.30
N THR A 12 -8.66 58.03 -44.34
CA THR A 12 -8.27 59.17 -43.51
C THR A 12 -7.18 58.74 -42.54
N LEU A 13 -6.22 59.61 -42.27
CA LEU A 13 -5.11 59.32 -41.34
C LEU A 13 -5.62 58.91 -39.95
N ILE A 14 -6.75 59.46 -39.52
CA ILE A 14 -7.38 59.13 -38.24
C ILE A 14 -7.95 57.70 -38.21
N GLU A 15 -8.49 57.20 -39.32
CA GLU A 15 -9.02 55.84 -39.42
C GLU A 15 -7.91 54.78 -39.32
N VAL A 16 -6.74 55.08 -39.92
CA VAL A 16 -5.55 54.24 -39.80
C VAL A 16 -5.05 54.22 -38.35
N MET A 17 -5.03 55.37 -37.67
CA MET A 17 -4.63 55.44 -36.27
C MET A 17 -5.57 54.67 -35.33
N ILE A 18 -6.89 54.80 -35.52
CA ILE A 18 -7.88 54.05 -34.74
C ILE A 18 -7.73 52.55 -34.98
N SER A 19 -7.54 52.13 -36.23
CA SER A 19 -7.33 50.72 -36.57
C SER A 19 -6.07 50.14 -35.91
N LEU A 20 -4.96 50.90 -35.93
CA LEU A 20 -3.72 50.52 -35.26
C LEU A 20 -3.90 50.41 -33.74
N PHE A 21 -4.61 51.37 -33.15
CA PHE A 21 -4.90 51.36 -31.72
C PHE A 21 -5.73 50.14 -31.31
N ILE A 22 -6.80 49.83 -32.04
CA ILE A 22 -7.63 48.64 -31.81
C ILE A 22 -6.79 47.36 -31.96
N LEU A 23 -5.95 47.29 -32.99
CA LEU A 23 -5.07 46.13 -33.22
C LEU A 23 -4.10 45.92 -32.05
N ILE A 24 -3.50 47.00 -31.53
CA ILE A 24 -2.62 46.93 -30.35
C ILE A 24 -3.41 46.48 -29.12
N LEU A 25 -4.64 46.97 -28.91
CA LEU A 25 -5.48 46.57 -27.79
C LEU A 25 -5.85 45.09 -27.87
N ILE A 26 -6.24 44.59 -29.04
CA ILE A 26 -6.53 43.17 -29.27
C ILE A 26 -5.25 42.33 -29.08
N GLY A 27 -4.12 42.77 -29.62
CA GLY A 27 -2.84 42.07 -29.48
C GLY A 27 -2.40 41.95 -28.02
N THR A 28 -2.49 43.04 -27.25
CA THR A 28 -2.12 43.04 -25.82
C THR A 28 -3.06 42.20 -24.96
N THR A 29 -4.37 42.28 -25.18
CA THR A 29 -5.36 41.45 -24.46
C THR A 29 -5.18 39.97 -24.77
N THR A 30 -4.99 39.61 -26.04
CA THR A 30 -4.72 38.23 -26.45
C THR A 30 -3.42 37.71 -25.84
N SER A 31 -2.36 38.53 -25.85
CA SER A 31 -1.06 38.14 -25.27
C SER A 31 -1.17 37.86 -23.77
N LYS A 32 -1.90 38.70 -23.03
CA LYS A 32 -2.19 38.48 -21.61
C LYS A 32 -2.97 37.19 -21.38
N ALA A 33 -4.03 36.97 -22.16
CA ALA A 33 -4.85 35.76 -22.05
C ALA A 33 -4.02 34.48 -22.30
N VAL A 34 -3.09 34.50 -23.27
CA VAL A 34 -2.19 33.38 -23.54
C VAL A 34 -1.23 33.11 -22.37
N ILE A 35 -0.64 34.16 -21.80
CA ILE A 35 0.25 34.02 -20.63
C ILE A 35 -0.51 33.47 -19.43
N ASP A 36 -1.71 33.98 -19.17
CA ASP A 36 -2.54 33.53 -18.05
C ASP A 36 -3.00 32.07 -18.26
N ALA A 37 -3.35 31.69 -19.49
CA ALA A 37 -3.66 30.31 -19.83
C ALA A 37 -2.46 29.38 -19.64
N ALA A 38 -1.25 29.82 -20.01
CA ALA A 38 -0.03 29.03 -19.80
C ALA A 38 0.25 28.82 -18.30
N ARG A 39 0.14 29.87 -17.49
CA ARG A 39 0.29 29.77 -16.02
C ARG A 39 -0.77 28.87 -15.39
N LEU A 40 -2.03 29.00 -15.81
CA LEU A 40 -3.10 28.14 -15.32
C LEU A 40 -2.83 26.67 -15.65
N LYS A 41 -2.36 26.39 -16.87
CA LYS A 41 -1.98 25.03 -17.28
C LYS A 41 -0.90 24.44 -16.39
N GLU A 42 0.14 25.19 -16.04
CA GLU A 42 1.19 24.74 -15.11
C GLU A 42 0.62 24.41 -13.73
N VAL A 43 -0.22 25.29 -13.18
CA VAL A 43 -0.86 25.04 -11.87
C VAL A 43 -1.74 23.80 -11.88
N LEU A 44 -2.55 23.61 -12.92
CA LEU A 44 -3.40 22.43 -13.06
C LEU A 44 -2.58 21.16 -13.24
N LYS A 45 -1.45 21.24 -13.95
CA LYS A 45 -0.53 20.12 -14.11
C LYS A 45 0.04 19.69 -12.75
N ASP A 46 0.56 20.63 -11.96
CA ASP A 46 1.12 20.34 -10.64
C ASP A 46 0.07 19.73 -9.69
N GLU A 47 -1.16 20.26 -9.71
CA GLU A 47 -2.29 19.72 -8.92
C GLU A 47 -2.67 18.30 -9.37
N THR A 48 -2.68 18.06 -10.68
CA THR A 48 -3.00 16.74 -11.26
C THR A 48 -1.91 15.73 -10.92
N GLU A 49 -0.63 16.09 -11.04
CA GLU A 49 0.50 15.22 -10.68
C GLU A 49 0.46 14.86 -9.20
N PHE A 50 0.20 15.84 -8.31
CA PHE A 50 0.05 15.61 -6.88
C PHE A 50 -1.09 14.63 -6.54
N ALA A 51 -2.28 14.84 -7.12
CA ALA A 51 -3.41 13.93 -6.92
C ALA A 51 -3.15 12.53 -7.49
N SER A 52 -2.45 12.45 -8.62
CA SER A 52 -2.08 11.18 -9.25
C SER A 52 -1.04 10.41 -8.42
N GLU A 53 -0.07 11.11 -7.82
CA GLU A 53 0.89 10.51 -6.89
C GLU A 53 0.13 9.86 -5.72
N PHE A 54 -0.68 10.64 -4.99
CA PHE A 54 -1.47 10.13 -3.86
C PHE A 54 -2.35 8.93 -4.22
N ARG A 55 -3.08 9.00 -5.35
CA ARG A 55 -3.92 7.90 -5.83
C ARG A 55 -3.11 6.64 -6.15
N THR A 56 -1.92 6.80 -6.72
CA THR A 56 -1.06 5.67 -7.07
C THR A 56 -0.48 5.03 -5.81
N SER A 57 -0.04 5.83 -4.83
CA SER A 57 0.47 5.35 -3.55
C SER A 57 -0.59 4.57 -2.76
N THR A 58 -1.81 5.10 -2.70
CA THR A 58 -2.94 4.44 -2.02
C THR A 58 -3.33 3.15 -2.73
N ALA A 59 -3.31 3.12 -4.07
CA ALA A 59 -3.53 1.88 -4.83
C ALA A 59 -2.48 0.79 -4.56
N PHE A 60 -1.20 1.16 -4.32
CA PHE A 60 -0.19 0.18 -3.90
C PHE A 60 -0.51 -0.43 -2.54
N ILE A 61 -0.90 0.41 -1.57
CA ILE A 61 -1.29 -0.03 -0.23
C ILE A 61 -2.51 -0.96 -0.30
N GLU A 62 -3.55 -0.53 -1.02
CA GLU A 62 -4.78 -1.30 -1.22
C GLU A 62 -4.50 -2.67 -1.83
N ARG A 63 -3.73 -2.70 -2.93
CA ARG A 63 -3.38 -3.95 -3.62
C ARG A 63 -2.64 -4.92 -2.71
N ASP A 64 -1.67 -4.43 -1.94
CA ASP A 64 -0.90 -5.27 -1.04
C ASP A 64 -1.76 -5.77 0.14
N LEU A 65 -2.63 -4.92 0.71
CA LEU A 65 -3.54 -5.27 1.80
C LEU A 65 -4.61 -6.28 1.36
N ALA A 66 -5.17 -6.12 0.16
CA ALA A 66 -6.13 -7.05 -0.41
C ALA A 66 -5.54 -8.46 -0.60
N GLN A 67 -4.22 -8.55 -0.82
CA GLN A 67 -3.49 -9.80 -1.03
C GLN A 67 -2.69 -10.26 0.19
N VAL A 68 -3.08 -9.82 1.39
CA VAL A 68 -2.46 -10.27 2.64
C VAL A 68 -2.55 -11.78 2.77
N PHE A 69 -1.40 -12.41 3.06
CA PHE A 69 -1.31 -13.83 3.31
C PHE A 69 -1.96 -14.18 4.65
N ASN A 70 -2.99 -15.03 4.60
CA ASN A 70 -3.57 -15.63 5.80
C ASN A 70 -3.23 -17.13 5.86
N PRO A 71 -2.47 -17.60 6.87
CA PRO A 71 -2.13 -19.02 6.99
C PRO A 71 -3.36 -19.92 7.16
N ARG A 72 -4.51 -19.37 7.59
CA ARG A 72 -5.76 -20.13 7.75
C ARG A 72 -6.37 -20.59 6.43
N TRP A 73 -6.05 -19.95 5.30
CA TRP A 73 -6.50 -20.41 3.96
C TRP A 73 -5.98 -21.79 3.58
N PHE A 74 -4.90 -22.22 4.22
CA PHE A 74 -4.19 -23.45 3.90
C PHE A 74 -4.57 -24.60 4.85
N LEU A 75 -5.45 -24.34 5.81
CA LEU A 75 -6.01 -25.38 6.66
C LEU A 75 -7.13 -26.10 5.90
N ALA A 76 -7.15 -27.42 5.96
CA ALA A 76 -8.24 -28.20 5.37
C ALA A 76 -9.58 -27.82 6.06
N PRO A 77 -10.72 -27.78 5.34
CA PRO A 77 -12.02 -27.40 5.93
C PRO A 77 -12.43 -28.28 7.12
N ASP A 78 -11.95 -29.52 7.13
CA ASP A 78 -12.13 -30.53 8.16
C ASP A 78 -11.03 -30.51 9.23
N PHE A 79 -10.06 -29.61 9.13
CA PHE A 79 -8.99 -29.47 10.10
C PHE A 79 -9.54 -28.90 11.41
N LYS A 80 -9.99 -29.80 12.28
CA LYS A 80 -10.17 -29.52 13.69
C LYS A 80 -8.78 -29.59 14.32
N PRO A 81 -8.19 -28.46 14.75
CA PRO A 81 -6.96 -28.53 15.54
C PRO A 81 -7.22 -29.49 16.71
N LEU A 82 -6.28 -30.41 16.96
CA LEU A 82 -6.33 -31.26 18.13
C LEU A 82 -6.44 -30.35 19.35
N ASP A 83 -7.60 -30.35 20.00
CA ASP A 83 -7.82 -29.57 21.20
C ASP A 83 -6.81 -30.06 22.25
N PRO A 84 -5.82 -29.22 22.64
CA PRO A 84 -4.79 -29.62 23.60
C PRO A 84 -5.39 -29.84 25.00
N TYR A 85 -6.63 -29.41 25.22
CA TYR A 85 -7.42 -29.60 26.43
C TYR A 85 -8.61 -30.54 26.23
N SER A 86 -8.73 -31.21 25.08
CA SER A 86 -9.72 -32.28 24.93
C SER A 86 -9.42 -33.29 26.02
N GLN A 87 -10.28 -33.31 27.04
CA GLN A 87 -10.04 -34.16 28.19
C GLN A 87 -9.88 -35.57 27.63
N PRO A 88 -8.75 -36.25 27.92
CA PRO A 88 -8.56 -37.61 27.46
C PRO A 88 -9.82 -38.36 27.87
N ALA A 89 -10.45 -39.05 26.90
CA ALA A 89 -11.70 -39.78 27.13
C ALA A 89 -11.59 -40.51 28.48
N PRO A 90 -12.61 -40.41 29.37
CA PRO A 90 -12.49 -40.86 30.75
C PRO A 90 -11.88 -42.25 30.79
N LEU A 91 -10.71 -42.35 31.43
CA LEU A 91 -9.93 -43.57 31.49
C LEU A 91 -10.80 -44.64 32.17
N LEU A 92 -11.19 -45.66 31.41
CA LEU A 92 -11.74 -46.86 31.99
C LEU A 92 -10.73 -47.39 33.02
N PRO A 93 -11.16 -47.78 34.24
CA PRO A 93 -10.24 -48.28 35.26
C PRO A 93 -9.42 -49.45 34.72
N GLY A 94 -8.10 -49.26 34.57
CA GLY A 94 -7.17 -50.26 34.04
C GLY A 94 -6.71 -50.07 32.59
N ALA A 95 -7.24 -49.10 31.85
CA ALA A 95 -6.75 -48.78 30.51
C ALA A 95 -5.56 -47.81 30.59
N ALA A 96 -4.41 -48.19 30.03
CA ALA A 96 -3.28 -47.28 29.86
C ALA A 96 -3.73 -46.08 29.00
N PRO A 97 -3.32 -44.84 29.34
CA PRO A 97 -3.71 -43.67 28.57
C PRO A 97 -3.33 -43.86 27.10
N PRO A 98 -4.24 -43.61 26.15
CA PRO A 98 -3.91 -43.69 24.74
C PRO A 98 -2.79 -42.69 24.50
N ALA A 99 -1.63 -43.18 24.05
CA ALA A 99 -0.51 -42.33 23.69
C ALA A 99 -1.01 -41.35 22.63
N VAL A 100 -1.08 -40.06 22.96
CA VAL A 100 -1.38 -39.02 21.98
C VAL A 100 -0.34 -39.20 20.87
N PRO A 101 -0.74 -39.54 19.63
CA PRO A 101 0.22 -39.75 18.57
C PRO A 101 0.90 -38.40 18.32
N LYS A 102 2.12 -38.25 18.84
CA LYS A 102 3.02 -37.16 18.50
C LYS A 102 3.39 -37.36 17.05
N MET A 103 2.57 -36.83 16.15
CA MET A 103 2.84 -36.89 14.72
C MET A 103 4.15 -36.12 14.50
N THR A 104 5.19 -36.82 14.07
CA THR A 104 6.50 -36.19 13.87
C THR A 104 6.43 -35.23 12.68
N ILE A 105 7.31 -34.24 12.64
CA ILE A 105 7.40 -33.26 11.55
C ILE A 105 7.50 -33.96 10.17
N GLU A 106 8.17 -35.11 10.14
CA GLU A 106 8.35 -35.95 8.94
C GLU A 106 7.03 -36.57 8.45
N GLU A 107 6.16 -36.99 9.36
CA GLU A 107 4.85 -37.55 9.00
C GLU A 107 3.89 -36.50 8.48
N ILE A 108 3.91 -35.30 9.08
CA ILE A 108 3.15 -34.14 8.60
C ILE A 108 3.61 -33.79 7.18
N THR A 109 4.93 -33.69 6.97
CA THR A 109 5.54 -33.39 5.67
C THR A 109 5.20 -34.44 4.60
N ARG A 110 5.17 -35.72 4.98
CA ARG A 110 4.81 -36.82 4.07
C ARG A 110 3.33 -36.79 3.69
N LYS A 111 2.43 -36.45 4.62
CA LYS A 111 0.99 -36.33 4.34
C LYS A 111 0.65 -35.11 3.48
N THR A 112 1.35 -33.98 3.67
CA THR A 112 1.11 -32.77 2.88
C THR A 112 1.77 -32.81 1.51
N ARG A 113 2.78 -33.68 1.29
CA ARG A 113 3.42 -33.91 -0.01
C ARG A 113 2.45 -34.32 -1.14
N GLY A 114 1.21 -34.74 -0.91
CA GLY A 114 0.29 -35.10 -2.02
C GLY A 114 -0.65 -33.98 -2.46
N SER A 115 -0.68 -32.88 -1.72
CA SER A 115 -1.67 -31.83 -1.90
C SER A 115 -1.15 -30.79 -2.90
N ALA A 116 -2.04 -30.06 -3.60
CA ALA A 116 -1.70 -29.00 -4.58
C ALA A 116 -0.83 -27.84 -4.03
N PHE A 117 -0.37 -27.98 -2.79
CA PHE A 117 0.45 -27.11 -1.98
C PHE A 117 1.96 -27.44 -2.06
N GLN A 118 2.37 -28.33 -2.99
CA GLN A 118 3.77 -28.71 -3.17
C GLN A 118 4.61 -27.59 -3.81
N SER A 119 5.74 -27.31 -3.14
CA SER A 119 6.90 -26.50 -3.56
C SER A 119 6.70 -24.99 -3.75
N PHE A 120 6.45 -24.25 -2.66
CA PHE A 120 7.09 -22.94 -2.56
C PHE A 120 8.34 -23.13 -1.72
N GLU A 121 9.53 -23.02 -2.34
CA GLU A 121 10.83 -23.33 -1.71
C GLU A 121 11.20 -22.43 -0.51
N PHE A 122 10.37 -21.45 -0.15
CA PHE A 122 10.73 -20.36 0.76
C PHE A 122 9.75 -20.19 1.93
N TRP A 123 9.16 -21.28 2.43
CA TRP A 123 8.37 -21.22 3.66
C TRP A 123 9.24 -21.28 4.92
N GLY A 124 8.89 -20.47 5.92
CA GLY A 124 9.42 -20.58 7.28
C GLY A 124 8.85 -21.79 8.02
N PRO A 125 9.36 -22.16 9.20
CA PRO A 125 8.91 -23.34 9.94
C PRO A 125 7.42 -23.25 10.34
N ILE A 126 6.80 -24.42 10.50
CA ILE A 126 5.48 -24.54 11.13
C ILE A 126 5.63 -24.14 12.61
N LEU A 127 4.74 -23.26 13.12
CA LEU A 127 4.84 -22.76 14.50
C LEU A 127 4.15 -23.65 15.53
N ASP A 128 3.24 -24.52 15.10
CA ASP A 128 2.40 -25.33 15.99
C ASP A 128 2.08 -26.70 15.34
N SER A 129 1.79 -27.69 16.18
CA SER A 129 1.20 -28.99 15.83
C SER A 129 0.02 -28.91 14.86
N SER A 130 -0.70 -27.79 14.85
CA SER A 130 -1.77 -27.49 13.89
C SER A 130 -1.32 -27.29 12.44
N GLY A 131 -0.01 -27.20 12.16
CA GLY A 131 0.49 -26.88 10.82
C GLY A 131 0.43 -25.39 10.48
N ILE A 132 -0.08 -24.54 11.39
CA ILE A 132 -0.23 -23.11 11.16
C ILE A 132 1.16 -22.44 11.12
N ARG A 133 1.34 -21.59 10.11
CA ARG A 133 2.53 -20.75 9.95
C ARG A 133 2.28 -19.35 10.52
N ALA A 134 3.37 -18.62 10.75
CA ALA A 134 3.34 -17.23 11.15
C ALA A 134 2.52 -16.37 10.16
N SER A 135 1.51 -15.65 10.64
CA SER A 135 0.76 -14.65 9.85
C SER A 135 1.61 -13.42 9.54
N ARG A 136 2.58 -13.10 10.40
CA ARG A 136 3.54 -11.99 10.26
C ARG A 136 2.91 -10.61 10.08
N PHE A 137 1.61 -10.44 10.34
CA PHE A 137 0.96 -9.14 10.29
C PHE A 137 1.17 -8.39 11.60
N LYS A 138 1.96 -7.32 11.54
CA LYS A 138 2.28 -6.41 12.63
C LYS A 138 1.99 -4.98 12.19
N GLY A 139 1.13 -4.32 12.94
CA GLY A 139 0.73 -2.94 12.73
C GLY A 139 1.11 -2.08 13.93
N LYS A 140 1.66 -0.91 13.66
CA LYS A 140 1.87 0.18 14.60
C LYS A 140 1.24 1.45 14.06
N ILE A 141 1.28 2.53 14.83
CA ILE A 141 0.76 3.84 14.44
C ILE A 141 1.44 4.40 13.19
N ASP A 142 2.75 4.22 13.05
CA ASP A 142 3.59 4.86 12.03
C ASP A 142 4.11 3.89 10.95
N SER A 143 3.87 2.59 11.15
CA SER A 143 4.43 1.54 10.32
C SER A 143 3.55 0.30 10.35
N MET A 144 3.56 -0.44 9.25
CA MET A 144 2.91 -1.75 9.19
C MET A 144 3.76 -2.72 8.38
N SER A 145 3.74 -3.99 8.76
CA SER A 145 4.41 -5.06 8.04
C SER A 145 3.55 -6.32 8.00
N PHE A 146 3.51 -6.97 6.86
CA PHE A 146 2.75 -8.19 6.64
C PHE A 146 3.33 -8.97 5.46
N VAL A 147 2.91 -10.22 5.31
CA VAL A 147 3.22 -11.00 4.11
C VAL A 147 2.08 -10.85 3.13
N ALA A 148 2.39 -10.62 1.85
CA ALA A 148 1.41 -10.45 0.78
C ALA A 148 1.79 -11.30 -0.44
N ALA A 149 0.77 -11.69 -1.21
CA ALA A 149 0.91 -12.39 -2.49
C ALA A 149 1.06 -11.44 -3.70
N SER A 150 1.40 -10.18 -3.47
CA SER A 150 1.48 -9.14 -4.50
C SER A 150 2.82 -9.06 -5.23
N HIS A 151 3.79 -9.89 -4.84
CA HIS A 151 5.10 -9.99 -5.52
C HIS A 151 4.94 -10.70 -6.86
N THR A 152 5.54 -10.13 -7.91
CA THR A 152 5.59 -10.75 -9.23
C THR A 152 7.02 -11.13 -9.55
N ARG A 153 7.26 -12.44 -9.69
CA ARG A 153 8.57 -12.97 -10.07
C ARG A 153 8.82 -12.68 -11.55
N ILE A 154 9.84 -11.87 -11.84
CA ILE A 154 10.25 -11.53 -13.22
C ILE A 154 11.13 -12.64 -13.82
N TYR A 155 12.00 -13.26 -13.01
CA TYR A 155 12.99 -14.24 -13.48
C TYR A 155 12.74 -15.63 -12.92
N GLN A 156 12.52 -16.61 -13.81
CA GLN A 156 12.23 -18.01 -13.47
C GLN A 156 13.34 -18.71 -12.67
N GLN A 157 14.58 -18.21 -12.69
CA GLN A 157 15.71 -18.81 -11.98
C GLN A 157 16.07 -18.11 -10.66
N LYS A 158 15.47 -16.94 -10.34
CA LYS A 158 15.81 -16.20 -9.12
C LYS A 158 15.15 -16.84 -7.91
N LYS A 159 15.91 -17.10 -6.84
CA LYS A 159 15.43 -17.74 -5.60
C LYS A 159 14.56 -16.78 -4.78
N GLU A 160 13.34 -16.55 -5.25
CA GLU A 160 12.34 -15.68 -4.62
C GLU A 160 11.07 -16.47 -4.32
N SER A 161 10.44 -16.15 -3.19
CA SER A 161 9.10 -16.63 -2.88
C SER A 161 8.07 -15.97 -3.79
N ILE A 162 6.93 -16.62 -4.00
CA ILE A 162 5.75 -15.97 -4.61
C ILE A 162 5.09 -14.95 -3.67
N TYR A 163 5.42 -15.02 -2.39
CA TYR A 163 5.02 -14.05 -1.38
C TYR A 163 6.18 -13.10 -1.10
N ALA A 164 5.86 -11.86 -0.75
CA ALA A 164 6.84 -10.95 -0.17
C ALA A 164 6.38 -10.45 1.20
N LYS A 165 7.34 -10.24 2.10
CA LYS A 165 7.10 -9.46 3.30
C LYS A 165 7.17 -7.99 2.90
N VAL A 166 6.02 -7.33 2.97
CA VAL A 166 5.87 -5.91 2.70
C VAL A 166 5.95 -5.15 4.02
N ARG A 167 6.63 -4.01 4.02
CA ARG A 167 6.67 -3.07 5.14
C ARG A 167 6.47 -1.66 4.61
N TYR A 168 5.59 -0.93 5.26
CA TYR A 168 5.37 0.50 5.06
C TYR A 168 5.93 1.25 6.25
N GLU A 169 6.80 2.21 6.01
CA GLU A 169 7.40 3.04 7.05
C GLU A 169 7.62 4.47 6.57
N LEU A 170 7.54 5.41 7.51
CA LEU A 170 7.96 6.78 7.27
C LEU A 170 9.48 6.90 7.38
N ILE A 171 10.09 7.48 6.35
CA ILE A 171 11.48 7.93 6.40
C ILE A 171 11.55 9.45 6.26
N LYS A 172 12.68 10.05 6.60
CA LYS A 172 12.94 11.46 6.25
C LYS A 172 12.94 11.61 4.73
N GLN A 173 12.30 12.66 4.24
CA GLN A 173 12.21 12.88 2.81
C GLN A 173 13.62 13.03 2.18
N PRO A 174 13.95 12.23 1.16
CA PRO A 174 15.23 12.38 0.47
C PRO A 174 15.27 13.71 -0.29
N PRO A 175 16.46 14.33 -0.47
CA PRO A 175 16.59 15.52 -1.29
C PRO A 175 16.11 15.25 -2.71
N ASN A 176 15.30 16.15 -3.26
CA ASN A 176 14.84 16.04 -4.64
C ASN A 176 15.81 16.82 -5.54
N ALA A 177 16.42 16.13 -6.50
CA ALA A 177 17.37 16.72 -7.45
C ALA A 177 16.75 17.80 -8.36
N ASN A 178 15.42 17.80 -8.50
CA ASN A 178 14.69 18.77 -9.30
C ASN A 178 14.31 20.03 -8.52
N LEU A 179 14.56 20.08 -7.20
CA LEU A 179 14.24 21.21 -6.34
C LEU A 179 15.47 22.05 -6.02
N THR A 180 15.28 23.35 -5.82
CA THR A 180 16.35 24.23 -5.34
C THR A 180 16.74 23.88 -3.90
N ASP A 181 17.94 24.29 -3.46
CA ASP A 181 18.40 24.06 -2.08
C ASP A 181 17.45 24.66 -1.03
N GLU A 182 16.85 25.81 -1.32
CA GLU A 182 15.86 26.46 -0.44
C GLU A 182 14.57 25.63 -0.33
N GLN A 183 14.09 25.09 -1.45
CA GLN A 183 12.94 24.20 -1.46
C GLN A 183 13.25 22.89 -0.73
N ASN A 184 14.42 22.28 -0.97
CA ASN A 184 14.85 21.10 -0.24
C ASN A 184 14.96 21.36 1.27
N LYS A 185 15.46 22.52 1.70
CA LYS A 185 15.44 22.92 3.13
C LYS A 185 14.02 23.05 3.68
N LYS A 186 13.09 23.61 2.91
CA LYS A 186 11.68 23.72 3.29
C LYS A 186 11.06 22.34 3.53
N TYR A 187 11.31 21.40 2.62
CA TYR A 187 10.76 20.04 2.67
C TYR A 187 11.58 19.07 3.54
N ALA A 188 12.75 19.46 4.05
CA ALA A 188 13.59 18.60 4.89
C ALA A 188 12.94 18.16 6.21
N SER A 189 11.90 18.88 6.66
CA SER A 189 11.11 18.53 7.84
C SER A 189 10.00 17.50 7.55
N LEU A 190 9.72 17.24 6.27
CA LEU A 190 8.69 16.31 5.85
C LEU A 190 9.23 14.88 5.77
N SER A 191 8.29 13.94 5.80
CA SER A 191 8.56 12.53 5.65
C SER A 191 8.15 12.03 4.27
N ALA A 192 8.70 10.89 3.87
CA ALA A 192 8.26 10.14 2.72
C ALA A 192 7.82 8.74 3.16
N LEU A 193 6.74 8.24 2.57
CA LEU A 193 6.29 6.87 2.79
C LEU A 193 7.07 5.95 1.86
N VAL A 194 7.69 4.93 2.45
CA VAL A 194 8.46 3.94 1.74
C VAL A 194 7.78 2.59 1.87
N LYS A 195 7.66 1.90 0.73
CA LYS A 195 7.36 0.49 0.65
C LYS A 195 8.67 -0.28 0.57
N ILE A 196 8.90 -1.13 1.56
CA ILE A 196 10.01 -2.09 1.59
C ILE A 196 9.44 -3.46 1.30
N GLU A 197 10.04 -4.15 0.35
CA GLU A 197 9.61 -5.47 -0.10
C GLU A 197 10.74 -6.48 0.05
N ASN A 198 10.50 -7.54 0.81
CA ASN A 198 11.43 -8.63 1.01
C ASN A 198 10.87 -9.93 0.40
N THR A 199 11.54 -10.41 -0.64
CA THR A 199 11.17 -11.61 -1.41
C THR A 199 11.39 -12.93 -0.66
N ARG A 200 12.03 -12.89 0.51
CA ARG A 200 12.18 -14.01 1.45
C ARG A 200 11.18 -13.85 2.61
N ALA A 201 9.89 -13.87 2.26
CA ALA A 201 8.80 -13.45 3.13
C ALA A 201 8.73 -14.12 4.52
N PHE A 202 9.24 -15.34 4.64
CA PHE A 202 9.09 -16.16 5.84
C PHE A 202 10.39 -16.43 6.60
N GLU A 203 11.52 -15.86 6.18
CA GLU A 203 12.75 -15.93 6.96
C GLU A 203 12.56 -15.19 8.30
N MET A 204 13.12 -15.75 9.38
CA MET A 204 13.00 -15.16 10.73
C MET A 204 13.87 -13.92 10.88
N GLU A 205 15.06 -13.94 10.28
CA GLU A 205 15.97 -12.81 10.22
C GLU A 205 15.70 -12.01 8.95
N GLU A 206 15.62 -10.68 9.06
CA GLU A 206 15.50 -9.84 7.89
C GLU A 206 16.86 -9.78 7.19
N PRO A 207 17.02 -10.36 5.98
CA PRO A 207 18.22 -10.11 5.18
C PRO A 207 18.34 -8.60 4.97
N LYS A 208 19.48 -8.02 5.35
CA LYS A 208 19.75 -6.60 5.13
C LYS A 208 20.27 -6.31 3.72
N ASP A 209 20.67 -7.36 3.00
CA ASP A 209 21.41 -7.24 1.76
C ASP A 209 20.54 -7.38 0.51
N VAL A 210 20.86 -6.56 -0.49
CA VAL A 210 20.46 -6.73 -1.89
C VAL A 210 21.00 -8.09 -2.37
N PRO A 211 20.20 -8.95 -3.04
CA PRO A 211 19.11 -8.61 -3.97
C PRO A 211 17.69 -8.95 -3.50
N TYR A 212 17.47 -9.21 -2.21
CA TYR A 212 16.18 -9.71 -1.72
C TYR A 212 15.26 -8.63 -1.15
N VAL A 213 15.84 -7.51 -0.71
CA VAL A 213 15.13 -6.35 -0.18
C VAL A 213 15.17 -5.22 -1.20
N ASN A 214 14.00 -4.78 -1.62
CA ASN A 214 13.80 -3.60 -2.44
C ASN A 214 13.08 -2.52 -1.63
N SER A 215 13.43 -1.26 -1.87
CA SER A 215 12.83 -0.12 -1.19
C SER A 215 12.37 0.90 -2.22
N TYR A 216 11.12 1.32 -2.11
CA TYR A 216 10.46 2.22 -3.05
C TYR A 216 9.85 3.38 -2.27
N VAL A 217 10.25 4.61 -2.58
CA VAL A 217 9.53 5.80 -2.13
C VAL A 217 8.24 5.88 -2.94
N ILE A 218 7.09 5.75 -2.28
CA ILE A 218 5.79 5.72 -2.95
C ILE A 218 5.01 7.01 -2.79
N LEU A 219 5.29 7.82 -1.78
CA LEU A 219 4.60 9.09 -1.53
C LEU A 219 5.52 10.05 -0.79
N ASN A 220 5.64 11.28 -1.31
CA ASN A 220 6.46 12.33 -0.73
C ASN A 220 5.64 13.36 0.05
N ASN A 221 6.34 14.29 0.69
CA ASN A 221 5.77 15.49 1.32
C ASN A 221 4.74 15.19 2.42
N ILE A 222 4.97 14.14 3.21
CA ILE A 222 4.07 13.72 4.29
C ILE A 222 4.37 14.55 5.53
N LYS A 223 3.35 15.25 6.03
CA LYS A 223 3.37 15.93 7.34
C LYS A 223 3.11 14.95 8.47
N SER A 224 2.09 14.11 8.32
CA SER A 224 1.75 13.06 9.29
C SER A 224 1.12 11.86 8.60
N LEU A 225 1.34 10.68 9.17
CA LEU A 225 0.72 9.42 8.77
C LEU A 225 0.34 8.65 10.03
N ARG A 226 -0.87 8.08 10.03
CA ARG A 226 -1.35 7.23 11.10
C ARG A 226 -2.09 6.02 10.52
N PHE A 227 -1.69 4.84 10.96
CA PHE A 227 -2.42 3.61 10.76
C PHE A 227 -3.30 3.32 11.96
N SER A 228 -4.49 2.79 11.71
CA SER A 228 -5.43 2.33 12.74
C SER A 228 -6.12 1.05 12.27
N TYR A 229 -6.35 0.12 13.18
CA TYR A 229 -6.72 -1.25 12.86
C TYR A 229 -8.08 -1.58 13.46
N TYR A 230 -8.98 -2.14 12.65
CA TYR A 230 -10.34 -2.49 13.10
C TYR A 230 -10.48 -4.00 13.31
N LYS A 231 -10.94 -4.38 14.51
CA LYS A 231 -11.38 -5.76 14.79
C LYS A 231 -12.75 -6.00 14.17
N LYS A 232 -13.04 -7.25 13.83
CA LYS A 232 -14.39 -7.65 13.45
C LYS A 232 -15.36 -7.32 14.61
N ASP A 233 -16.47 -6.69 14.30
CA ASP A 233 -17.54 -6.30 15.24
C ASP A 233 -17.15 -5.23 16.30
N ALA A 234 -15.91 -4.74 16.31
CA ALA A 234 -15.50 -3.67 17.20
C ALA A 234 -15.80 -2.30 16.57
N LYS A 235 -16.39 -1.40 17.37
CA LYS A 235 -16.66 -0.02 16.95
C LYS A 235 -15.39 0.84 16.95
N ASP A 236 -14.47 0.56 17.87
CA ASP A 236 -13.27 1.35 18.09
C ASP A 236 -12.06 0.71 17.42
N SER A 237 -11.26 1.53 16.73
CA SER A 237 -9.97 1.12 16.17
C SER A 237 -8.92 0.97 17.26
N VAL A 238 -7.99 0.03 17.07
CA VAL A 238 -6.76 -0.08 17.88
C VAL A 238 -5.56 0.52 17.14
N LYS A 239 -4.58 1.02 17.89
CA LYS A 239 -3.39 1.69 17.35
C LYS A 239 -2.25 0.74 16.99
N ASP A 240 -2.23 -0.41 17.65
CA ASP A 240 -1.23 -1.45 17.46
C ASP A 240 -1.95 -2.78 17.23
N TRP A 241 -1.36 -3.61 16.38
CA TRP A 241 -1.86 -4.93 16.03
C TRP A 241 -0.69 -5.90 15.93
N ASP A 242 -0.79 -7.07 16.57
CA ASP A 242 0.15 -8.15 16.33
C ASP A 242 -0.61 -9.47 16.23
N SER A 243 -0.69 -9.99 15.01
CA SER A 243 -1.42 -11.25 14.74
C SER A 243 -0.69 -12.48 15.28
N GLU A 244 0.48 -12.31 15.91
CA GLU A 244 1.22 -13.34 16.63
C GLU A 244 1.10 -13.20 18.15
N ALA A 245 0.54 -12.09 18.66
CA ALA A 245 0.31 -11.91 20.09
C ALA A 245 -0.73 -12.91 20.61
N GLN A 246 -0.63 -13.26 21.90
CA GLN A 246 -1.45 -14.32 22.51
C GLN A 246 -2.96 -14.06 22.40
N ASP A 247 -3.39 -12.81 22.49
CA ASP A 247 -4.79 -12.38 22.41
C ASP A 247 -5.32 -12.28 20.96
N GLN A 248 -4.42 -12.16 19.98
CA GLN A 248 -4.74 -11.90 18.56
C GLN A 248 -4.19 -12.98 17.63
N LYS A 249 -3.74 -14.11 18.18
CA LYS A 249 -3.03 -15.15 17.42
C LYS A 249 -3.85 -15.65 16.23
N GLY A 250 -3.32 -15.43 15.03
CA GLY A 250 -3.92 -15.82 13.76
C GLY A 250 -5.14 -15.00 13.33
N THR A 251 -5.49 -13.93 14.05
CA THR A 251 -6.59 -13.03 13.69
C THR A 251 -6.02 -11.81 12.97
N PHE A 252 -6.67 -11.39 11.89
CA PHE A 252 -6.27 -10.22 11.11
C PHE A 252 -7.23 -9.05 11.36
N PRO A 253 -6.79 -7.79 11.18
CA PRO A 253 -7.72 -6.69 11.16
C PRO A 253 -8.69 -6.86 9.99
N THR A 254 -9.94 -6.49 10.19
CA THR A 254 -10.96 -6.51 9.12
C THR A 254 -10.74 -5.34 8.17
N ALA A 255 -10.31 -4.20 8.71
CA ALA A 255 -9.94 -3.04 7.93
C ALA A 255 -8.74 -2.34 8.56
N VAL A 256 -7.96 -1.66 7.70
CA VAL A 256 -6.90 -0.74 8.07
C VAL A 256 -7.31 0.64 7.60
N GLU A 257 -7.33 1.58 8.53
CA GLU A 257 -7.56 2.99 8.26
C GLU A 257 -6.22 3.70 8.21
N VAL A 258 -6.05 4.53 7.19
CA VAL A 258 -4.87 5.37 6.98
C VAL A 258 -5.31 6.82 6.97
N GLU A 259 -4.90 7.55 7.99
CA GLU A 259 -5.05 8.99 8.11
C GLU A 259 -3.72 9.64 7.69
N ILE A 260 -3.77 10.51 6.68
CA ILE A 260 -2.58 11.11 6.08
C ILE A 260 -2.76 12.60 5.85
N SER A 261 -1.74 13.38 6.23
CA SER A 261 -1.65 14.81 5.94
C SER A 261 -0.46 15.06 5.02
N LEU A 262 -0.74 15.61 3.84
CA LEU A 262 0.23 15.88 2.79
C LEU A 262 0.43 17.38 2.60
N MET A 263 1.65 17.79 2.30
CA MET A 263 1.95 19.13 1.78
C MET A 263 1.99 19.08 0.25
N GLY A 264 0.98 19.67 -0.39
CA GLY A 264 0.90 19.82 -1.82
C GLY A 264 1.59 21.09 -2.35
N PRO A 265 1.49 21.34 -3.65
CA PRO A 265 2.01 22.57 -4.28
C PRO A 265 1.43 23.83 -3.62
N LYS A 266 2.25 24.89 -3.55
CA LYS A 266 1.88 26.20 -2.97
C LYS A 266 1.42 26.12 -1.50
N ASP A 267 2.03 25.25 -0.71
CA ASP A 267 1.77 25.08 0.73
C ASP A 267 0.35 24.65 1.09
N ARG A 268 -0.40 24.13 0.13
CA ARG A 268 -1.71 23.56 0.40
C ARG A 268 -1.55 22.27 1.19
N THR A 269 -2.45 22.04 2.12
CA THR A 269 -2.53 20.77 2.86
C THR A 269 -3.66 19.93 2.31
N LEU A 270 -3.39 18.64 2.16
CA LEU A 270 -4.40 17.64 1.86
C LEU A 270 -4.45 16.68 3.04
N ASP A 271 -5.57 16.68 3.75
CA ASP A 271 -5.82 15.79 4.87
C ASP A 271 -6.87 14.77 4.43
N GLU A 272 -6.44 13.51 4.32
CA GLU A 272 -7.26 12.43 3.78
C GLU A 272 -7.32 11.26 4.73
N LYS A 273 -8.45 10.57 4.69
CA LYS A 273 -8.72 9.39 5.52
C LYS A 273 -9.23 8.27 4.63
N VAL A 274 -8.41 7.24 4.47
CA VAL A 274 -8.68 6.13 3.57
C VAL A 274 -8.89 4.84 4.36
N PHE A 275 -9.88 4.06 3.98
CA PHE A 275 -10.19 2.77 4.59
C PHE A 275 -9.90 1.64 3.61
N PHE A 276 -9.11 0.68 4.04
CA PHE A 276 -8.78 -0.52 3.27
C PHE A 276 -9.36 -1.74 3.96
N ASN A 277 -10.24 -2.46 3.28
CA ASN A 277 -10.76 -3.73 3.78
C ASN A 277 -9.80 -4.86 3.44
N LEU A 278 -9.57 -5.76 4.39
CA LEU A 278 -8.79 -6.98 4.14
C LEU A 278 -9.74 -8.10 3.75
N GLU A 279 -9.47 -8.78 2.65
CA GLU A 279 -10.26 -9.95 2.21
C GLU A 279 -9.91 -11.23 3.01
N ALA A 280 -9.08 -11.12 4.04
CA ALA A 280 -8.70 -12.23 4.90
C ALA A 280 -9.88 -12.69 5.77
N PRO A 281 -10.40 -13.93 5.61
CA PRO A 281 -11.51 -14.44 6.38
C PRO A 281 -11.06 -14.72 7.82
N ASN A 282 -11.66 -13.99 8.75
CA ASN A 282 -11.41 -14.18 10.19
C ASN A 282 -12.27 -15.32 10.79
N ASP A 283 -13.31 -15.79 10.08
CA ASP A 283 -14.40 -16.60 10.64
C ASP A 283 -14.30 -18.11 10.43
N VAL A 284 -13.22 -18.63 9.85
CA VAL A 284 -13.18 -20.03 9.38
C VAL A 284 -13.04 -21.06 10.52
N LEU A 285 -12.82 -20.64 11.77
CA LEU A 285 -12.67 -21.56 12.91
C LEU A 285 -13.79 -21.34 13.96
N PRO A 286 -14.37 -22.42 14.51
CA PRO A 286 -15.35 -22.32 15.59
C PRO A 286 -14.79 -21.52 16.78
N LYS A 287 -15.61 -20.66 17.39
CA LYS A 287 -15.25 -19.83 18.55
C LYS A 287 -14.85 -20.63 19.80
N THR A 288 -15.04 -21.94 19.78
CA THR A 288 -14.77 -22.85 20.91
C THR A 288 -13.40 -23.49 20.75
N TYR A 289 -12.47 -23.02 21.58
CA TYR A 289 -11.20 -23.61 21.97
C TYR A 289 -11.14 -23.66 23.49
#